data_AF-A0A2R6LV73-F1
#
_entry.id   AF-A0A2R6LV73-F1
#
_cell.length_a   1.000
_cell.length_b   1.000
_cell.length_c   1.000
_cell.angle_alpha   90.00
_cell.angle_beta   90.00
_cell.angle_gamma   90.00
#
_symmetry.space_group_name_H-M   'P 1'
#
loop_
_entity.id
_entity.type
_entity.pdbx_description
1 polymer ?
#
loop_
_entity_poly.entity_id
_entity_poly.type
_entity_poly.pdbx_seq_one_letter_code
_entity_poly.pdbx_strand_id
1 'polypeptide(L)'
;MIVVATGDFAVYHEVVDELRARDATFTTVEPGADLPERTAVVIAAPGDPPSGGPERVVADPDEPRTAVEEALSRLREADGRTIVGVDPGDNPGIAVLSGETVVTAMQVPLADAPGAIEAAVEDAPDPLVRVGDGARLTGARLIEAVDYPVELVDETATTPALGTGARGMEDVLAAVNIARREGERVDDRDVEPTPGELGRIKTRSRERSDGEVTISETLARRVAAGDLTLDEAIDAHRR
;
A
#
# COMPACT_ATOMS: atom_id res chain seq x y z
N MET A 1 9.63 -17.29 2.73
CA MET A 1 10.88 -17.65 2.00
C MET A 1 10.70 -18.96 1.25
N ILE A 2 11.26 -19.08 0.04
CA ILE A 2 11.27 -20.32 -0.75
C ILE A 2 12.44 -21.21 -0.33
N VAL A 3 12.20 -22.52 -0.23
CA VAL A 3 13.24 -23.54 0.02
C VAL A 3 13.23 -24.55 -1.12
N VAL A 4 14.38 -24.77 -1.74
CA VAL A 4 14.57 -25.88 -2.70
C VAL A 4 15.10 -27.08 -1.94
N ALA A 5 14.31 -28.16 -1.87
CA ALA A 5 14.60 -29.38 -1.13
C ALA A 5 14.52 -30.58 -2.06
N THR A 6 15.53 -30.75 -2.91
CA THR A 6 15.57 -31.82 -3.90
C THR A 6 16.91 -32.53 -3.99
N GLY A 7 16.86 -33.85 -4.16
CA GLY A 7 18.01 -34.69 -4.47
C GLY A 7 18.20 -34.90 -5.97
N ASP A 8 17.24 -34.45 -6.78
CA ASP A 8 17.32 -34.51 -8.23
C ASP A 8 18.19 -33.35 -8.76
N PHE A 9 19.28 -33.73 -9.43
CA PHE A 9 20.25 -32.77 -9.94
C PHE A 9 19.68 -31.85 -11.02
N ALA A 10 18.83 -32.37 -11.91
CA ALA A 10 18.25 -31.57 -12.99
C ALA A 10 17.26 -30.55 -12.41
N VAL A 11 16.35 -30.99 -11.54
CA VAL A 11 15.40 -30.10 -10.87
C VAL A 11 16.13 -29.04 -10.06
N TYR A 12 17.17 -29.43 -9.32
CA TYR A 12 17.96 -28.48 -8.53
C TYR A 12 18.51 -27.35 -9.41
N HIS A 13 19.21 -27.69 -10.50
CA HIS A 13 19.89 -26.70 -11.32
C HIS A 13 18.90 -25.80 -12.07
N GLU A 14 17.89 -26.38 -12.71
CA GLU A 14 16.93 -25.63 -13.51
C GLU A 14 16.08 -24.68 -12.64
N VAL A 15 15.63 -25.13 -11.46
CA VAL A 15 14.87 -24.27 -10.52
C VAL A 15 15.75 -23.18 -9.91
N VAL A 16 16.98 -23.51 -9.50
CA VAL A 16 17.89 -22.53 -8.89
C VAL A 16 18.28 -21.44 -9.89
N ASP A 17 18.57 -21.79 -11.13
CA ASP A 17 18.92 -20.82 -12.16
C ASP A 17 17.74 -19.92 -12.50
N GLU A 18 16.53 -20.48 -12.57
CA GLU A 18 15.31 -19.73 -12.84
C GLU A 18 14.91 -18.81 -11.66
N LEU A 19 15.11 -19.23 -10.40
CA LEU A 19 14.94 -18.37 -9.22
C LEU A 19 15.94 -17.22 -9.19
N ARG A 20 17.20 -17.47 -9.54
CA ARG A 20 18.25 -16.45 -9.64
C ARG A 20 17.97 -15.45 -10.76
N ALA A 21 17.49 -15.92 -11.91
CA ALA A 21 17.12 -15.06 -13.03
C ALA A 21 16.00 -14.06 -12.68
N ARG A 22 15.20 -14.36 -11.66
CA ARG A 22 14.13 -13.50 -11.12
C ARG A 22 14.50 -12.77 -9.83
N ASP A 23 15.78 -12.79 -9.41
CA ASP A 23 16.25 -12.19 -8.16
C ASP A 23 15.45 -12.64 -6.91
N ALA A 24 14.93 -13.88 -6.92
CA ALA A 24 14.13 -14.40 -5.82
C ALA A 24 14.98 -14.71 -4.58
N THR A 25 14.45 -14.46 -3.39
CA THR A 25 15.09 -14.89 -2.13
C THR A 25 14.74 -16.34 -1.82
N PHE A 26 15.74 -17.22 -1.85
CA PHE A 26 15.58 -18.64 -1.54
C PHE A 26 16.78 -19.21 -0.78
N THR A 27 16.60 -20.41 -0.22
CA THR A 27 17.69 -21.25 0.30
C THR A 27 17.51 -22.69 -0.18
N THR A 28 18.54 -23.51 0.01
CA THR A 28 18.56 -24.92 -0.40
C THR A 28 18.83 -25.80 0.80
N VAL A 29 18.11 -26.92 0.92
CA VAL A 29 18.31 -27.92 1.98
C VAL A 29 18.32 -29.33 1.39
N GLU A 30 18.88 -30.29 2.13
CA GLU A 30 18.81 -31.69 1.73
C GLU A 30 17.36 -32.21 1.85
N PRO A 31 16.91 -33.12 0.96
CA PRO A 31 15.59 -33.71 1.05
C PRO A 31 15.35 -34.42 2.38
N GLY A 32 14.25 -34.08 3.05
CA GLY A 32 13.89 -34.65 4.35
C GLY A 32 14.63 -34.06 5.55
N ALA A 33 15.52 -33.06 5.35
CA ALA A 33 16.08 -32.29 6.44
C ALA A 33 15.05 -31.32 7.06
N ASP A 34 15.33 -30.87 8.28
CA ASP A 34 14.51 -29.85 8.94
C ASP A 34 14.49 -28.54 8.14
N LEU A 35 13.30 -27.99 7.96
CA LEU A 35 13.11 -26.75 7.24
C LEU A 35 13.38 -25.54 8.15
N PRO A 36 13.96 -24.45 7.63
CA PRO A 36 14.03 -23.18 8.36
C PRO A 36 12.65 -22.70 8.82
N GLU A 37 12.57 -22.08 10.01
CA GLU A 37 11.29 -21.63 10.61
C GLU A 37 10.50 -20.65 9.71
N ARG A 38 11.18 -19.91 8.83
CA ARG A 38 10.57 -18.91 7.92
C ARG A 38 10.22 -19.49 6.53
N THR A 39 10.19 -20.81 6.39
CA THR A 39 9.84 -21.46 5.13
C THR A 39 8.36 -21.30 4.85
N ALA A 40 8.03 -20.66 3.73
CA ALA A 40 6.65 -20.46 3.29
C ALA A 40 6.26 -21.46 2.20
N VAL A 41 7.21 -21.76 1.30
CA VAL A 41 7.00 -22.66 0.16
C VAL A 41 8.23 -23.54 -0.03
N VAL A 42 8.01 -24.82 -0.33
CA VAL A 42 9.06 -25.77 -0.67
C VAL A 42 8.93 -26.22 -2.12
N ILE A 43 10.00 -26.13 -2.90
CA ILE A 43 10.08 -26.71 -4.25
C ILE A 43 10.88 -28.02 -4.17
N ALA A 44 10.31 -29.11 -4.69
CA ALA A 44 10.94 -30.43 -4.69
C ALA A 44 10.57 -31.25 -5.93
N ALA A 45 11.37 -32.23 -6.31
CA ALA A 45 11.06 -33.14 -7.41
C ALA A 45 9.96 -34.14 -6.99
N PRO A 46 9.24 -34.77 -7.94
CA PRO A 46 8.16 -35.71 -7.63
C PRO A 46 8.60 -36.87 -6.71
N GLY A 47 9.83 -37.35 -6.89
CA GLY A 47 10.43 -38.46 -6.14
C GLY A 47 11.00 -38.10 -4.77
N ASP A 48 11.08 -36.82 -4.42
CA ASP A 48 11.58 -36.40 -3.11
C ASP A 48 10.57 -36.70 -1.99
N PRO A 49 11.05 -36.98 -0.76
CA PRO A 49 10.18 -37.17 0.39
C PRO A 49 9.29 -35.93 0.63
N PRO A 50 8.07 -36.12 1.14
CA PRO A 50 7.20 -35.00 1.47
C PRO A 50 7.82 -34.13 2.56
N SER A 51 7.82 -32.83 2.34
CA SER A 51 8.15 -31.82 3.35
C SER A 51 6.97 -31.65 4.31
N GLY A 52 7.16 -31.93 5.60
CA GLY A 52 6.15 -31.62 6.62
C GLY A 52 6.09 -30.10 6.89
N GLY A 53 4.89 -29.53 6.97
CA GLY A 53 4.67 -28.11 7.30
C GLY A 53 4.18 -27.28 6.10
N PRO A 54 5.03 -26.41 5.51
CA PRO A 54 4.64 -25.45 4.46
C PRO A 54 4.24 -26.10 3.13
N GLU A 55 3.62 -25.31 2.25
CA GLU A 55 3.05 -25.80 0.99
C GLU A 55 4.13 -26.24 -0.01
N ARG A 56 3.96 -27.43 -0.60
CA ARG A 56 4.93 -28.05 -1.53
C ARG A 56 4.54 -27.81 -2.98
N VAL A 57 5.46 -27.28 -3.78
CA VAL A 57 5.40 -27.24 -5.24
C VAL A 57 6.25 -28.36 -5.80
N VAL A 58 5.68 -29.14 -6.73
CA VAL A 58 6.39 -30.23 -7.39
C VAL A 58 6.97 -29.70 -8.69
N ALA A 59 8.29 -29.77 -8.84
CA ALA A 59 8.99 -29.29 -10.02
C ALA A 59 9.32 -30.43 -10.99
N ASP A 60 8.96 -30.24 -12.26
CA ASP A 60 9.45 -31.03 -13.38
C ASP A 60 10.73 -30.37 -13.94
N PRO A 61 11.83 -31.12 -14.15
CA PRO A 61 13.05 -30.54 -14.72
C PRO A 61 12.86 -29.96 -16.14
N ASP A 62 11.86 -30.43 -16.89
CA ASP A 62 11.56 -29.90 -18.23
C ASP A 62 10.69 -28.63 -18.18
N GLU A 63 10.07 -28.33 -17.02
CA GLU A 63 9.18 -27.17 -16.82
C GLU A 63 9.50 -26.35 -15.54
N PRO A 64 10.76 -25.94 -15.32
CA PRO A 64 11.18 -25.26 -14.08
C PRO A 64 10.46 -23.92 -13.87
N ARG A 65 10.11 -23.23 -14.96
CA ARG A 65 9.40 -21.95 -14.94
C ARG A 65 8.05 -22.04 -14.25
N THR A 66 7.26 -23.05 -14.60
CA THR A 66 5.93 -23.24 -14.03
C THR A 66 6.02 -23.46 -12.52
N ALA A 67 6.96 -24.29 -12.07
CA ALA A 67 7.17 -24.53 -10.64
C ALA A 67 7.65 -23.27 -9.90
N VAL A 68 8.54 -22.47 -10.50
CA VAL A 68 9.00 -21.22 -9.90
C VAL A 68 7.89 -20.18 -9.84
N GLU A 69 7.07 -20.04 -10.89
CA GLU A 69 5.92 -19.12 -10.92
C GLU A 69 4.86 -19.50 -9.88
N GLU A 70 4.57 -20.78 -9.74
CA GLU A 70 3.67 -21.30 -8.71
C GLU A 70 4.23 -21.03 -7.31
N ALA A 71 5.52 -21.29 -7.09
CA ALA A 71 6.15 -21.06 -5.79
C ALA A 71 6.18 -19.58 -5.39
N LEU A 72 6.44 -18.69 -6.35
CA LEU A 72 6.40 -17.24 -6.12
C LEU A 72 4.98 -16.76 -5.83
N SER A 73 3.97 -17.34 -6.48
CA SER A 73 2.56 -17.00 -6.23
C SER A 73 2.14 -17.39 -4.82
N ARG A 74 2.46 -18.61 -4.40
CA ARG A 74 2.19 -19.09 -3.03
C ARG A 74 2.99 -18.33 -1.98
N LEU A 75 4.22 -17.90 -2.31
CA LEU A 75 5.01 -17.05 -1.42
C LEU A 75 4.30 -15.71 -1.21
N ARG A 76 3.78 -15.08 -2.27
CA ARG A 76 3.00 -13.84 -2.17
C ARG A 76 1.72 -14.01 -1.35
N GLU A 77 1.02 -15.13 -1.54
CA GLU A 77 -0.16 -15.45 -0.73
C GLU A 77 0.19 -15.63 0.75
N ALA A 78 1.31 -16.30 1.04
CA ALA A 78 1.81 -16.49 2.41
C ALA A 78 2.34 -15.20 3.04
N ASP A 79 2.92 -14.30 2.24
CA ASP A 79 3.36 -12.96 2.66
C ASP A 79 2.17 -11.99 2.85
N GLY A 80 0.95 -12.43 2.55
CA GLY A 80 -0.29 -11.70 2.78
C GLY A 80 -0.63 -10.68 1.70
N ARG A 81 -1.88 -10.22 1.72
CA ARG A 81 -2.40 -9.21 0.79
C ARG A 81 -1.55 -7.94 0.81
N THR A 82 -1.28 -7.35 -0.37
CA THR A 82 -0.70 -6.02 -0.46
C THR A 82 -1.73 -4.99 -0.01
N ILE A 83 -1.43 -4.27 1.07
CA ILE A 83 -2.33 -3.26 1.64
C ILE A 83 -1.63 -1.91 1.62
N VAL A 84 -2.26 -0.92 0.99
CA VAL A 84 -1.81 0.46 1.01
C VAL A 84 -2.66 1.24 2.00
N GLY A 85 -2.10 1.61 3.15
CA GLY A 85 -2.72 2.55 4.08
C GLY A 85 -2.45 3.99 3.68
N VAL A 86 -3.46 4.84 3.75
CA VAL A 86 -3.41 6.24 3.37
C VAL A 86 -4.02 7.08 4.48
N ASP A 87 -3.23 7.99 5.04
CA ASP A 87 -3.70 9.05 5.93
C ASP A 87 -3.97 10.32 5.11
N PRO A 88 -5.25 10.71 4.88
CA PRO A 88 -5.57 11.80 3.97
C PRO A 88 -5.18 13.18 4.52
N GLY A 89 -4.74 14.07 3.63
CA GLY A 89 -4.37 15.44 3.98
C GLY A 89 -3.83 16.19 2.77
N ASP A 90 -3.30 17.40 2.96
CA ASP A 90 -2.68 18.13 1.84
C ASP A 90 -1.41 17.44 1.34
N ASN A 91 -0.74 16.73 2.25
CA ASN A 91 0.38 15.85 1.94
C ASN A 91 0.07 14.48 2.56
N PRO A 92 -0.70 13.60 1.90
CA PRO A 92 -1.07 12.31 2.48
C PRO A 92 0.14 11.47 2.90
N GLY A 93 0.03 10.83 4.06
CA GLY A 93 0.91 9.74 4.44
C GLY A 93 0.48 8.47 3.71
N ILE A 94 1.43 7.72 3.17
CA ILE A 94 1.20 6.47 2.45
C ILE A 94 2.12 5.39 3.03
N ALA A 95 1.56 4.21 3.32
CA ALA A 95 2.31 3.05 3.77
C ALA A 95 1.87 1.81 3.00
N VAL A 96 2.82 1.04 2.47
CA VAL A 96 2.57 -0.21 1.75
C VAL A 96 3.02 -1.38 2.61
N LEU A 97 2.09 -2.29 2.86
CA LEU A 97 2.31 -3.49 3.65
C LEU A 97 2.18 -4.74 2.78
N SER A 98 3.01 -5.72 3.05
CA SER A 98 2.82 -7.12 2.65
C SER A 98 2.66 -7.92 3.94
N GLY A 99 1.43 -8.32 4.24
CA GLY A 99 1.11 -8.95 5.52
C GLY A 99 1.38 -7.99 6.67
N GLU A 100 2.28 -8.35 7.60
CA GLU A 100 2.64 -7.51 8.75
C GLU A 100 3.83 -6.56 8.47
N THR A 101 4.53 -6.76 7.35
CA THR A 101 5.78 -6.06 7.02
C THR A 101 5.50 -4.75 6.30
N VAL A 102 6.06 -3.65 6.80
CA VAL A 102 6.05 -2.35 6.10
C VAL A 102 7.15 -2.36 5.03
N VAL A 103 6.75 -2.34 3.76
CA VAL A 103 7.66 -2.35 2.60
C VAL A 103 8.14 -0.95 2.28
N THR A 104 7.22 0.01 2.26
CA THR A 104 7.52 1.44 2.09
C THR A 104 6.58 2.29 2.91
N ALA A 105 7.06 3.46 3.33
CA ALA A 105 6.27 4.46 4.02
C ALA A 105 6.80 5.85 3.66
N MET A 106 5.94 6.72 3.17
CA MET A 106 6.32 8.02 2.63
C MET A 106 5.19 9.04 2.75
N GLN A 107 5.51 10.30 2.52
CA GLN A 107 4.54 11.38 2.40
C GLN A 107 4.68 12.01 1.03
N VAL A 108 3.56 12.27 0.36
CA VAL A 108 3.53 12.85 -0.99
C VAL A 108 2.52 14.01 -1.05
N PRO A 109 2.65 14.96 -1.98
CA PRO A 109 1.59 15.93 -2.25
C PRO A 109 0.29 15.21 -2.66
N LEU A 110 -0.86 15.76 -2.28
CA LEU A 110 -2.17 15.15 -2.61
C LEU A 110 -2.34 14.83 -4.10
N ALA A 111 -1.83 15.68 -4.99
CA ALA A 111 -1.93 15.48 -6.44
C ALA A 111 -1.15 14.25 -6.93
N ASP A 112 -0.10 13.85 -6.20
CA ASP A 112 0.79 12.74 -6.56
C ASP A 112 0.34 11.42 -5.89
N ALA A 113 -0.56 11.49 -4.91
CA ALA A 113 -0.99 10.33 -4.13
C ALA A 113 -1.63 9.21 -4.97
N PRO A 114 -2.53 9.46 -5.95
CA PRO A 114 -3.09 8.39 -6.77
C PRO A 114 -2.01 7.62 -7.55
N GLY A 115 -1.04 8.33 -8.15
CA GLY A 115 0.06 7.69 -8.89
C GLY A 115 1.01 6.91 -7.98
N ALA A 116 1.24 7.39 -6.75
CA ALA A 116 2.02 6.66 -5.75
C ALA A 116 1.31 5.37 -5.30
N ILE A 117 -0.02 5.39 -5.16
CA ILE A 117 -0.84 4.22 -4.84
C ILE A 117 -0.79 3.23 -6.01
N GLU A 118 -1.00 3.69 -7.25
CA GLU A 118 -0.97 2.86 -8.46
C GLU A 118 0.38 2.14 -8.61
N ALA A 119 1.50 2.86 -8.49
CA ALA A 119 2.83 2.27 -8.56
C ALA A 119 3.10 1.25 -7.43
N ALA A 120 2.46 1.41 -6.26
CA ALA A 120 2.61 0.48 -5.16
C ALA A 120 1.84 -0.84 -5.36
N VAL A 121 0.84 -0.86 -6.24
CA VAL A 121 -0.06 -2.00 -6.44
C VAL A 121 0.00 -2.61 -7.84
N GLU A 122 0.81 -2.06 -8.75
CA GLU A 122 0.90 -2.48 -10.16
C GLU A 122 1.08 -4.00 -10.34
N ASP A 123 1.94 -4.63 -9.53
CA ASP A 123 2.23 -6.07 -9.58
C ASP A 123 1.50 -6.89 -8.49
N ALA A 124 0.60 -6.26 -7.72
CA ALA A 124 -0.09 -6.92 -6.63
C ALA A 124 -1.30 -7.72 -7.18
N PRO A 125 -1.43 -9.02 -6.84
CA PRO A 125 -2.51 -9.86 -7.38
C PRO A 125 -3.89 -9.54 -6.80
N ASP A 126 -3.96 -9.03 -5.57
CA ASP A 126 -5.20 -8.62 -4.90
C ASP A 126 -4.92 -7.41 -3.99
N PRO A 127 -4.71 -6.21 -4.53
CA PRO A 127 -4.41 -5.04 -3.70
C PRO A 127 -5.63 -4.57 -2.91
N LEU A 128 -5.38 -3.96 -1.75
CA LEU A 128 -6.38 -3.22 -0.97
C LEU A 128 -5.84 -1.85 -0.64
N VAL A 129 -6.65 -0.82 -0.85
CA VAL A 129 -6.35 0.53 -0.36
C VAL A 129 -7.20 0.78 0.88
N ARG A 130 -6.58 1.25 1.95
CA ARG A 130 -7.23 1.64 3.21
C ARG A 130 -7.05 3.13 3.40
N VAL A 131 -8.15 3.87 3.46
CA VAL A 131 -8.16 5.32 3.56
C VAL A 131 -8.73 5.70 4.91
N GLY A 132 -8.01 6.54 5.66
CA GLY A 132 -8.52 7.08 6.91
C GLY A 132 -9.76 7.98 6.74
N ASP A 133 -10.64 8.00 7.74
CA ASP A 133 -11.91 8.73 7.68
C ASP A 133 -11.85 10.19 8.16
N GLY A 134 -10.71 10.65 8.69
CA GLY A 134 -10.53 11.93 9.37
C GLY A 134 -10.58 13.13 8.44
N ALA A 135 -9.76 13.17 7.39
CA ALA A 135 -9.76 14.28 6.43
C ALA A 135 -10.77 14.05 5.29
N ARG A 136 -12.06 14.20 5.61
CA ARG A 136 -13.21 13.80 4.79
C ARG A 136 -13.17 14.24 3.32
N LEU A 137 -12.91 15.52 3.05
CA LEU A 137 -12.90 16.06 1.68
C LEU A 137 -11.77 15.47 0.85
N THR A 138 -10.59 15.31 1.45
CA THR A 138 -9.43 14.76 0.77
C THR A 138 -9.55 13.24 0.62
N GLY A 139 -10.05 12.56 1.64
CA GLY A 139 -10.34 11.13 1.61
C GLY A 139 -11.33 10.79 0.49
N ALA A 140 -12.40 11.57 0.32
CA ALA A 140 -13.36 11.39 -0.78
C ALA A 140 -12.68 11.44 -2.15
N ARG A 141 -11.83 12.46 -2.39
CA ARG A 141 -11.08 12.57 -3.65
C ARG A 141 -10.11 11.42 -3.89
N LEU A 142 -9.46 10.94 -2.84
CA LEU A 142 -8.56 9.79 -2.95
C LEU A 142 -9.33 8.52 -3.29
N ILE A 143 -10.48 8.29 -2.68
CA ILE A 143 -11.36 7.14 -2.99
C ILE A 143 -11.81 7.21 -4.45
N GLU A 144 -12.25 8.38 -4.93
CA GLU A 144 -12.69 8.58 -6.32
C GLU A 144 -11.56 8.44 -7.36
N ALA A 145 -10.30 8.70 -6.98
CA ALA A 145 -9.16 8.69 -7.89
C ALA A 145 -8.46 7.33 -8.01
N VAL A 146 -8.92 6.31 -7.31
CA VAL A 146 -8.25 5.01 -7.17
C VAL A 146 -9.17 3.91 -7.71
N ASP A 147 -8.70 3.15 -8.70
CA ASP A 147 -9.48 2.09 -9.38
C ASP A 147 -9.40 0.71 -8.68
N TYR A 148 -9.00 0.68 -7.41
CA TYR A 148 -8.77 -0.55 -6.64
C TYR A 148 -9.79 -0.67 -5.49
N PRO A 149 -10.02 -1.86 -4.91
CA PRO A 149 -10.88 -1.99 -3.75
C PRO A 149 -10.42 -1.07 -2.62
N VAL A 150 -11.35 -0.26 -2.10
CA VAL A 150 -11.09 0.67 -1.00
C VAL A 150 -11.85 0.29 0.26
N GLU A 151 -11.18 0.41 1.40
CA GLU A 151 -11.76 0.35 2.74
C GLU A 151 -11.60 1.71 3.43
N LEU A 152 -12.69 2.25 3.97
CA LEU A 152 -12.68 3.42 4.84
C LEU A 152 -12.43 2.98 6.29
N VAL A 153 -11.39 3.52 6.91
CA VAL A 153 -10.92 3.12 8.25
C VAL A 153 -11.19 4.21 9.26
N ASP A 154 -11.79 3.85 10.40
CA ASP A 154 -11.97 4.75 11.53
C ASP A 154 -10.62 5.10 12.17
N GLU A 155 -10.24 6.37 12.05
CA GLU A 155 -9.01 6.94 12.62
C GLU A 155 -9.12 7.23 14.11
N THR A 156 -10.28 6.99 14.73
CA THR A 156 -10.43 7.17 16.18
C THR A 156 -9.39 6.31 16.89
N ALA A 157 -8.51 6.98 17.64
CA ALA A 157 -7.34 6.38 18.33
C ALA A 157 -6.21 5.83 17.43
N THR A 158 -6.05 6.29 16.18
CA THR A 158 -4.83 6.01 15.37
C THR A 158 -3.68 6.97 15.67
N THR A 159 -3.96 8.16 16.22
CA THR A 159 -2.92 9.17 16.52
C THR A 159 -2.07 8.72 17.72
N PRO A 160 -0.78 8.39 17.53
CA PRO A 160 0.08 8.08 18.66
C PRO A 160 0.39 9.37 19.42
N ALA A 161 0.39 9.31 20.75
CA ALA A 161 0.87 10.40 21.60
C ALA A 161 2.39 10.51 21.46
N LEU A 162 2.85 11.12 20.37
CA LEU A 162 4.26 11.34 20.13
C LEU A 162 4.66 12.64 20.83
N GLY A 163 5.71 12.55 21.65
CA GLY A 163 6.35 13.71 22.24
C GLY A 163 6.83 14.70 21.18
N THR A 164 7.24 15.88 21.61
CA THR A 164 7.57 17.09 20.81
C THR A 164 8.60 16.94 19.68
N GLY A 165 9.16 15.74 19.44
CA GLY A 165 10.24 15.47 18.48
C GLY A 165 9.85 14.76 17.16
N ALA A 166 8.60 14.33 16.97
CA ALA A 166 8.17 13.59 15.77
C ALA A 166 7.41 14.42 14.72
N ARG A 167 7.60 15.74 14.70
CA ARG A 167 6.92 16.63 13.74
C ARG A 167 7.30 16.25 12.31
N GLY A 168 6.31 15.87 11.50
CA GLY A 168 6.47 15.52 10.07
C GLY A 168 6.48 14.01 9.75
N MET A 169 6.35 13.11 10.73
CA MET A 169 6.19 11.66 10.50
C MET A 169 4.83 11.14 10.99
N GLU A 170 3.97 12.03 11.52
CA GLU A 170 2.68 11.66 12.09
C GLU A 170 1.76 11.03 11.04
N ASP A 171 1.67 11.64 9.86
CA ASP A 171 0.80 11.15 8.78
C ASP A 171 1.29 9.80 8.24
N VAL A 172 2.61 9.59 8.18
CA VAL A 172 3.21 8.32 7.75
C VAL A 172 2.93 7.21 8.76
N LEU A 173 3.05 7.50 10.06
CA LEU A 173 2.73 6.54 11.12
C LEU A 173 1.23 6.24 11.19
N ALA A 174 0.39 7.25 10.97
CA ALA A 174 -1.05 7.09 10.84
C ALA A 174 -1.39 6.17 9.66
N ALA A 175 -0.76 6.36 8.50
CA ALA A 175 -0.91 5.51 7.33
C ALA A 175 -0.56 4.03 7.61
N VAL A 176 0.52 3.77 8.37
CA VAL A 176 0.85 2.40 8.82
C VAL A 176 -0.24 1.82 9.72
N ASN A 177 -0.78 2.62 10.65
CA ASN A 177 -1.86 2.17 11.53
C ASN A 177 -3.17 1.91 10.76
N ILE A 178 -3.48 2.76 9.79
CA ILE A 178 -4.62 2.62 8.87
C ILE A 178 -4.47 1.33 8.06
N ALA A 179 -3.29 1.07 7.49
CA ALA A 179 -3.02 -0.16 6.74
C ALA A 179 -3.26 -1.43 7.58
N ARG A 180 -3.10 -1.37 8.90
CA ARG A 180 -3.23 -2.51 9.81
C ARG A 180 -4.64 -2.73 10.37
N ARG A 181 -5.53 -1.74 10.26
CA ARG A 181 -6.91 -1.84 10.76
C ARG A 181 -7.86 -2.24 9.64
N GLU A 182 -8.83 -3.08 9.95
CA GLU A 182 -9.92 -3.37 9.04
C GLU A 182 -10.82 -2.13 8.89
N GLY A 183 -11.29 -1.88 7.67
CA GLY A 183 -12.23 -0.81 7.36
C GLY A 183 -13.53 -1.32 6.73
N GLU A 184 -14.41 -0.38 6.42
CA GLU A 184 -15.65 -0.66 5.69
C GLU A 184 -15.42 -0.47 4.19
N ARG A 185 -15.83 -1.45 3.36
CA ARG A 185 -15.72 -1.30 1.90
C ARG A 185 -16.60 -0.16 1.40
N VAL A 186 -16.02 0.67 0.55
CA VAL A 186 -16.69 1.81 -0.09
C VAL A 186 -16.31 1.89 -1.56
N ASP A 187 -17.27 2.26 -2.41
CA ASP A 187 -17.04 2.55 -3.83
C ASP A 187 -16.85 4.06 -4.06
N ASP A 188 -17.50 4.88 -3.23
CA ASP A 188 -17.46 6.34 -3.27
C ASP A 188 -17.72 6.93 -1.86
N ARG A 189 -17.49 8.24 -1.72
CA ARG A 189 -17.74 8.96 -0.47
C ARG A 189 -18.29 10.35 -0.74
N ASP A 190 -19.62 10.46 -0.81
CA ASP A 190 -20.30 11.75 -0.89
C ASP A 190 -20.11 12.58 0.39
N VAL A 191 -19.38 13.70 0.28
CA VAL A 191 -19.12 14.61 1.40
C VAL A 191 -19.48 16.05 1.05
N GLU A 192 -20.49 16.60 1.74
CA GLU A 192 -20.78 18.03 1.69
C GLU A 192 -19.82 18.81 2.60
N PRO A 193 -19.09 19.83 2.10
CA PRO A 193 -18.18 20.63 2.90
C PRO A 193 -18.92 21.38 4.02
N THR A 194 -18.48 21.18 5.26
CA THR A 194 -19.02 21.94 6.40
C THR A 194 -18.54 23.40 6.39
N PRO A 195 -19.25 24.32 7.08
CA PRO A 195 -18.79 25.68 7.26
C PRO A 195 -17.38 25.78 7.86
N GLY A 196 -17.01 24.84 8.74
CA GLY A 196 -15.68 24.78 9.34
C GLY A 196 -14.59 24.38 8.36
N GLU A 197 -14.85 23.43 7.45
CA GLU A 197 -13.93 23.04 6.39
C GLU A 197 -13.75 24.16 5.36
N LEU A 198 -14.85 24.79 4.92
CA LEU A 198 -14.80 25.96 4.06
C LEU A 198 -14.03 27.11 4.72
N GLY A 199 -14.22 27.31 6.03
CA GLY A 199 -13.45 28.26 6.82
C GLY A 199 -11.95 27.97 6.80
N ARG A 200 -11.55 26.71 6.99
CA ARG A 200 -10.14 26.28 6.91
C ARG A 200 -9.53 26.55 5.54
N ILE A 201 -10.25 26.27 4.45
CA ILE A 201 -9.79 26.55 3.09
C ILE A 201 -9.54 28.06 2.88
N LYS A 202 -10.46 28.92 3.35
CA LYS A 202 -10.31 30.38 3.29
C LYS A 202 -9.13 30.89 4.12
N THR A 203 -8.93 30.33 5.32
CA THR A 203 -7.76 30.66 6.15
C THR A 203 -6.47 30.31 5.43
N ARG A 204 -6.41 29.11 4.84
CA ARG A 204 -5.24 28.65 4.09
C ARG A 204 -4.97 29.51 2.86
N SER A 205 -6.01 29.98 2.14
CA SER A 205 -5.80 30.88 1.02
C SER A 205 -5.11 32.18 1.46
N ARG A 206 -5.46 32.68 2.65
CA ARG A 206 -4.86 33.87 3.24
C ARG A 206 -3.41 33.61 3.64
N GLU A 207 -3.11 32.46 4.24
CA GLU A 207 -1.74 32.07 4.60
C GLU A 207 -0.85 31.91 3.36
N ARG A 208 -1.36 31.22 2.32
CA ARG A 208 -0.69 30.98 1.03
C ARG A 208 -0.36 32.27 0.28
N SER A 209 -1.14 33.33 0.51
CA SER A 209 -0.99 34.65 -0.12
C SER A 209 -0.37 35.70 0.81
N ASP A 210 0.38 35.28 1.83
CA ASP A 210 1.04 36.18 2.79
C ASP A 210 0.10 37.20 3.46
N GLY A 211 -1.17 36.83 3.62
CA GLY A 211 -2.20 37.64 4.26
C GLY A 211 -3.11 38.41 3.30
N GLU A 212 -2.83 38.40 2.00
CA GLU A 212 -3.46 39.29 1.01
C GLU A 212 -4.85 38.84 0.53
N VAL A 213 -5.05 37.54 0.32
CA VAL A 213 -6.24 37.01 -0.35
C VAL A 213 -6.99 36.01 0.52
N THR A 214 -8.22 36.36 0.89
CA THR A 214 -9.19 35.41 1.46
C THR A 214 -10.24 35.11 0.40
N ILE A 215 -10.20 33.90 -0.18
CA ILE A 215 -11.09 33.55 -1.29
C ILE A 215 -12.57 33.56 -0.87
N SER A 216 -13.46 33.76 -1.84
CA SER A 216 -14.90 33.74 -1.62
C SER A 216 -15.39 32.34 -1.22
N GLU A 217 -16.58 32.25 -0.64
CA GLU A 217 -17.18 30.95 -0.32
C GLU A 217 -17.43 30.09 -1.56
N THR A 218 -17.82 30.70 -2.67
CA THR A 218 -18.00 30.00 -3.94
C THR A 218 -16.69 29.37 -4.42
N LEU A 219 -15.58 30.10 -4.33
CA LEU A 219 -14.26 29.56 -4.67
C LEU A 219 -13.82 28.48 -3.66
N ALA A 220 -14.07 28.67 -2.37
CA ALA A 220 -13.78 27.67 -1.35
C ALA A 220 -14.56 26.36 -1.57
N ARG A 221 -15.83 26.44 -2.01
CA ARG A 221 -16.62 25.26 -2.39
C ARG A 221 -16.04 24.52 -3.59
N ARG A 222 -15.62 25.26 -4.62
CA ARG A 222 -14.95 24.67 -5.80
C ARG A 222 -13.62 24.00 -5.42
N VAL A 223 -12.84 24.64 -4.55
CA VAL A 223 -11.63 24.02 -3.99
C VAL A 223 -11.99 22.77 -3.19
N ALA A 224 -13.05 22.79 -2.39
CA ALA A 224 -13.52 21.64 -1.60
C ALA A 224 -14.02 20.47 -2.46
N ALA A 225 -14.64 20.75 -3.61
CA ALA A 225 -15.06 19.76 -4.59
C ALA A 225 -13.90 19.20 -5.45
N GLY A 226 -12.72 19.83 -5.40
CA GLY A 226 -11.59 19.44 -6.26
C GLY A 226 -11.60 20.10 -7.64
N ASP A 227 -12.59 20.94 -7.96
CA ASP A 227 -12.68 21.67 -9.24
C ASP A 227 -11.56 22.70 -9.45
N LEU A 228 -10.91 23.13 -8.36
CA LEU A 228 -9.82 24.08 -8.35
C LEU A 228 -8.79 23.69 -7.30
N THR A 229 -7.52 23.90 -7.61
CA THR A 229 -6.47 23.99 -6.60
C THR A 229 -6.60 25.30 -5.80
N LEU A 230 -5.97 25.35 -4.62
CA LEU A 230 -5.97 26.55 -3.81
C LEU A 230 -5.33 27.75 -4.54
N ASP A 231 -4.25 27.51 -5.27
CA ASP A 231 -3.52 28.54 -6.00
C ASP A 231 -4.36 29.10 -7.17
N GLU A 232 -5.04 28.23 -7.93
CA GLU A 232 -5.97 28.66 -8.99
C GLU A 232 -7.14 29.48 -8.43
N ALA A 233 -7.64 29.13 -7.24
CA ALA A 233 -8.70 29.89 -6.58
C ALA A 233 -8.22 31.29 -6.13
N ILE A 234 -6.98 31.41 -5.65
CA ILE A 234 -6.36 32.70 -5.30
C ILE A 234 -6.24 33.57 -6.56
N ASP A 235 -5.73 33.01 -7.65
CA ASP A 235 -5.57 33.73 -8.93
C ASP A 235 -6.92 34.09 -9.58
N ALA A 236 -7.94 33.26 -9.41
CA ALA A 236 -9.30 33.58 -9.83
C ALA A 236 -9.92 34.72 -9.00
N HIS A 237 -9.58 34.83 -7.72
CA HIS A 237 -10.10 35.88 -6.84
C HIS A 237 -9.48 37.25 -7.10
N ARG A 238 -8.23 37.29 -7.57
CA ARG A 238 -7.50 38.52 -7.91
C ARG A 238 -7.94 39.15 -9.23
N ARG A 239 -8.71 38.43 -10.04
CA ARG A 239 -9.18 38.85 -11.37
C ARG A 239 -10.46 39.69 -11.33
#